data_AF-Q7NT06-F1
#
_entry.id   AF-Q7NT06-F1
#
_cell.length_a   1.000
_cell.length_b   1.000
_cell.length_c   1.000
_cell.angle_alpha   90.00
_cell.angle_beta   90.00
_cell.angle_gamma   90.00
#
_symmetry.space_group_name_H-M   'P 1'
#
loop_
_entity.id
_entity.type
_entity.pdbx_description
1 polymer ?
#
loop_
_entity_poly.entity_id
_entity_poly.type
_entity_poly.pdbx_seq_one_letter_code
_entity_poly.pdbx_strand_id
1 'polypeptide(L)'
;MLNCASENRTPLSGSLPLPGIRESDVCFELLIQFVEDHAIILLDPDGLIRSWNAGAERIHGHTVPQALGRHFSCLLPPADDAYLQAMRELSQAAQDGRYAGERWHVRNDGSRFLADILLVPLRDAGGELRGYAKITRDLSHRKQLENRFCQVVQESPNAMIMINGAGSIILSNRLAEAMFGYPGDELLGMSIEKLMPERFRGRHGHLRQGFLRQPEARPMGVGRDLYGLRKDGCEFPIEIGLNPIETEAGPMVLAGIVDITARKQTQRQLETALQEKTTLLNEVHHRVKNNLQVIISLLNMQTQYVREESTRGVLQDSQARVRSMALIHQLLYERHDFSKVDLGEYLQRFNHLLLSSYGQLASGLKVELDAPAGLVCIELQRATPCGLLINELLTNAIKHAYPDGQGTIWMRLARQDERRALLVVADHGVGLPGAAPASRPNSLGLQLVPMLAEQMGARLNTLDNRPGVRVEVSFPVFGAGEGQ
;
A
#
# COMPACT_ATOMS: atom_id res chain seq x y z
N MET A 1 -14.39 -42.82 -5.19
CA MET A 1 -14.35 -44.29 -4.96
C MET A 1 -13.76 -44.57 -3.59
N LEU A 2 -14.61 -44.60 -2.57
CA LEU A 2 -14.30 -45.08 -1.22
C LEU A 2 -15.50 -45.93 -0.80
N ASN A 3 -15.20 -47.15 -0.35
CA ASN A 3 -16.09 -48.27 -0.07
C ASN A 3 -17.31 -47.90 0.78
N CYS A 4 -18.51 -48.12 0.25
CA CYS A 4 -19.73 -48.29 1.04
C CYS A 4 -19.80 -49.75 1.49
N ALA A 5 -19.35 -50.04 2.71
CA ALA A 5 -19.74 -51.25 3.41
C ALA A 5 -21.18 -51.02 3.92
N SER A 6 -22.13 -51.76 3.36
CA SER A 6 -23.51 -51.81 3.81
C SER A 6 -23.60 -52.59 5.12
N GLU A 7 -23.53 -51.88 6.25
CA GLU A 7 -23.99 -52.44 7.53
C GLU A 7 -25.52 -52.46 7.54
N ASN A 8 -26.09 -53.65 7.44
CA ASN A 8 -27.49 -53.93 7.75
C ASN A 8 -27.78 -53.54 9.21
N ARG A 9 -28.27 -52.33 9.43
CA ARG A 9 -28.97 -51.98 10.68
C ARG A 9 -30.44 -52.35 10.51
N THR A 10 -30.84 -53.39 11.24
CA THR A 10 -32.25 -53.70 11.53
C THR A 10 -32.98 -52.43 12.01
N PRO A 11 -34.17 -52.11 11.50
CA PRO A 11 -34.97 -51.02 12.06
C PRO A 11 -35.35 -51.39 13.51
N LEU A 12 -34.95 -50.55 14.45
CA LEU A 12 -35.34 -50.64 15.85
C LEU A 12 -36.85 -50.43 15.94
N SER A 13 -37.58 -51.52 16.20
CA SER A 13 -39.02 -51.53 16.45
C SER A 13 -39.33 -50.77 17.75
N GLY A 14 -39.75 -49.51 17.62
CA GLY A 14 -40.07 -48.62 18.74
C GLY A 14 -41.27 -47.71 18.55
N SER A 15 -41.99 -47.75 17.43
CA SER A 15 -43.26 -47.03 17.26
C SER A 15 -44.44 -47.92 17.66
N LEU A 16 -45.27 -47.45 18.60
CA LEU A 16 -46.59 -48.02 18.85
C LEU A 16 -47.56 -47.35 17.88
N PRO A 17 -48.11 -48.04 16.87
CA PRO A 17 -49.06 -47.42 15.95
C PRO A 17 -50.34 -47.06 16.71
N LEU A 18 -50.86 -45.86 16.44
CA LEU A 18 -52.22 -45.50 16.86
C LEU A 18 -53.21 -46.44 16.15
N PRO A 19 -54.21 -47.01 16.84
CA PRO A 19 -55.12 -47.96 16.23
C PRO A 19 -55.95 -47.31 15.11
N GLY A 20 -55.86 -47.84 13.87
CA GLY A 20 -56.78 -47.50 12.77
C GLY A 20 -56.19 -47.10 11.41
N ILE A 21 -54.87 -47.12 11.21
CA ILE A 21 -54.23 -46.73 9.93
C ILE A 21 -53.48 -47.96 9.38
N ARG A 22 -53.70 -48.36 8.11
CA ARG A 22 -53.00 -49.50 7.49
C ARG A 22 -52.63 -49.22 6.03
N GLU A 23 -51.40 -49.62 5.68
CA GLU A 23 -50.76 -49.75 4.36
C GLU A 23 -49.94 -48.57 3.80
N SER A 24 -49.93 -47.37 4.41
CA SER A 24 -49.07 -46.23 4.01
C SER A 24 -47.84 -46.00 4.92
N ASP A 25 -47.61 -46.88 5.90
CA ASP A 25 -46.78 -46.57 7.08
C ASP A 25 -45.28 -46.57 6.79
N VAL A 26 -44.78 -47.49 5.95
CA VAL A 26 -43.33 -47.63 5.67
C VAL A 26 -42.78 -46.41 4.91
N CYS A 27 -43.51 -45.87 3.94
CA CYS A 27 -43.06 -44.70 3.18
C CYS A 27 -43.12 -43.40 4.00
N PHE A 28 -44.12 -43.25 4.86
CA PHE A 28 -44.26 -42.09 5.74
C PHE A 28 -43.20 -42.09 6.85
N GLU A 29 -42.94 -43.26 7.45
CA GLU A 29 -41.85 -43.43 8.42
C GLU A 29 -40.49 -43.12 7.80
N LEU A 30 -40.20 -43.63 6.60
CA LEU A 30 -38.96 -43.33 5.88
C LEU A 30 -38.83 -41.81 5.57
N LEU A 31 -39.89 -41.15 5.11
CA LEU A 31 -39.86 -39.72 4.79
C LEU A 31 -39.56 -38.85 6.01
N ILE A 32 -40.14 -39.16 7.18
CA ILE A 32 -39.93 -38.40 8.41
C ILE A 32 -38.54 -38.67 9.00
N GLN A 33 -38.01 -39.87 8.82
CA GLN A 33 -36.72 -40.28 9.37
C GLN A 33 -35.53 -39.56 8.74
N PHE A 34 -35.63 -39.13 7.47
CA PHE A 34 -34.58 -38.36 6.78
C PHE A 34 -34.68 -36.84 6.96
N VAL A 35 -35.71 -36.33 7.62
CA VAL A 35 -35.80 -34.89 7.93
C VAL A 35 -34.93 -34.58 9.14
N GLU A 36 -33.77 -34.00 8.87
CA GLU A 36 -32.72 -33.76 9.87
C GLU A 36 -32.80 -32.40 10.57
N ASP A 37 -33.33 -31.39 9.87
CA ASP A 37 -33.40 -30.00 10.33
C ASP A 37 -34.70 -29.66 11.10
N HIS A 38 -35.62 -30.63 11.18
CA HIS A 38 -36.88 -30.48 11.92
C HIS A 38 -37.12 -31.69 12.81
N ALA A 39 -37.47 -31.42 14.06
CA ALA A 39 -37.96 -32.41 14.99
C ALA A 39 -39.44 -32.64 14.69
N ILE A 40 -39.78 -33.85 14.25
CA ILE A 40 -41.16 -34.27 13.98
C ILE A 40 -41.52 -35.33 15.01
N ILE A 41 -42.47 -35.00 15.86
CA ILE A 41 -42.83 -35.76 17.05
C ILE A 41 -44.32 -36.05 16.99
N LEU A 42 -44.70 -37.33 17.10
CA LEU A 42 -46.10 -37.72 17.30
C LEU A 42 -46.37 -37.83 18.78
N LEU A 43 -47.47 -37.21 19.22
CA LEU A 43 -47.96 -37.23 20.58
C LEU A 43 -49.31 -37.95 20.62
N ASP A 44 -49.61 -38.65 21.70
CA ASP A 44 -50.97 -39.11 21.98
C ASP A 44 -51.85 -37.97 22.54
N PRO A 45 -53.15 -38.19 22.80
CA PRO A 45 -54.05 -37.14 23.30
C PRO A 45 -53.60 -36.53 24.63
N ASP A 46 -52.84 -37.27 25.44
CA ASP A 46 -52.33 -36.85 26.74
C ASP A 46 -50.95 -36.16 26.65
N GLY A 47 -50.37 -36.04 25.44
CA GLY A 47 -49.08 -35.39 25.22
C GLY A 47 -47.86 -36.29 25.42
N LEU A 48 -48.03 -37.61 25.49
CA LEU A 48 -46.92 -38.55 25.56
C LEU A 48 -46.32 -38.77 24.17
N ILE A 49 -44.99 -38.79 24.11
CA ILE A 49 -44.23 -38.98 22.88
C ILE A 49 -44.39 -40.42 22.38
N ARG A 50 -44.96 -40.57 21.18
CA ARG A 50 -45.19 -41.85 20.49
C ARG A 50 -44.25 -42.08 19.32
N SER A 51 -43.69 -41.02 18.73
CA SER A 51 -42.69 -41.10 17.69
C SER A 51 -41.62 -40.03 17.87
N TRP A 52 -40.41 -40.34 17.40
CA TRP A 52 -39.23 -39.52 17.56
C TRP A 52 -38.31 -39.72 16.35
N ASN A 53 -38.24 -38.73 15.47
CA ASN A 53 -37.43 -38.81 14.24
C ASN A 53 -35.96 -38.43 14.48
N ALA A 54 -35.10 -38.63 13.47
CA ALA A 54 -33.67 -38.30 13.55
C ALA A 54 -33.43 -36.79 13.81
N GLY A 55 -34.28 -35.92 13.25
CA GLY A 55 -34.24 -34.48 13.56
C GLY A 55 -34.54 -34.18 15.03
N ALA A 56 -35.47 -34.90 15.66
CA ALA A 56 -35.77 -34.75 17.08
C ALA A 56 -34.61 -35.22 17.97
N GLU A 57 -33.95 -36.33 17.64
CA GLU A 57 -32.72 -36.76 18.33
C GLU A 57 -31.62 -35.70 18.24
N ARG A 58 -31.38 -35.16 17.03
CA ARG A 58 -30.36 -34.13 16.80
C ARG A 58 -30.66 -32.83 17.53
N ILE A 59 -31.89 -32.34 17.44
CA ILE A 59 -32.30 -31.04 18.02
C ILE A 59 -32.41 -31.15 19.54
N HIS A 60 -33.11 -32.15 20.08
CA HIS A 60 -33.32 -32.21 21.53
C HIS A 60 -32.23 -33.02 22.27
N GLY A 61 -31.38 -33.78 21.58
CA GLY A 61 -30.28 -34.54 22.19
C GLY A 61 -30.71 -35.77 22.99
N HIS A 62 -32.00 -36.10 22.99
CA HIS A 62 -32.54 -37.32 23.60
C HIS A 62 -32.56 -38.43 22.56
N THR A 63 -32.12 -39.63 22.93
CA THR A 63 -32.26 -40.81 22.08
C THR A 63 -33.71 -41.29 22.05
N VAL A 64 -34.12 -42.02 21.01
CA VAL A 64 -35.47 -42.60 20.89
C VAL A 64 -35.93 -43.30 22.20
N PRO A 65 -35.14 -44.20 22.84
CA PRO A 65 -35.58 -44.85 24.08
C PRO A 65 -35.72 -43.90 25.29
N GLN A 66 -35.02 -42.77 25.29
CA GLN A 66 -35.12 -41.77 26.35
C GLN A 66 -36.34 -40.86 26.17
N ALA A 67 -36.79 -40.66 24.93
CA ALA A 67 -37.89 -39.75 24.60
C ALA A 67 -39.26 -40.44 24.61
N LEU A 68 -39.35 -41.66 24.08
CA LEU A 68 -40.62 -42.38 23.96
C LEU A 68 -41.31 -42.61 25.30
N GLY A 69 -42.63 -42.43 25.32
CA GLY A 69 -43.47 -42.62 26.52
C GLY A 69 -43.36 -41.52 27.57
N ARG A 70 -42.45 -40.55 27.40
CA ARG A 70 -42.41 -39.35 28.25
C ARG A 70 -43.35 -38.28 27.73
N HIS A 71 -43.86 -37.46 28.63
CA HIS A 71 -44.63 -36.28 28.26
C HIS A 71 -43.72 -35.20 27.67
N PHE A 72 -44.11 -34.56 26.57
CA PHE A 72 -43.25 -33.60 25.86
C PHE A 72 -42.89 -32.35 26.67
N SER A 73 -43.57 -32.11 27.80
CA SER A 73 -43.20 -31.04 28.74
C SER A 73 -41.79 -31.18 29.31
N CYS A 74 -41.19 -32.39 29.26
CA CYS A 74 -39.78 -32.58 29.64
C CYS A 74 -38.79 -31.83 28.73
N LEU A 75 -39.23 -31.45 27.52
CA LEU A 75 -38.45 -30.66 26.57
C LEU A 75 -38.51 -29.15 26.88
N LEU A 76 -39.35 -28.73 27.80
CA LEU A 76 -39.46 -27.34 28.26
C LEU A 76 -38.50 -27.09 29.43
N PRO A 77 -37.99 -25.86 29.60
CA PRO A 77 -37.18 -25.50 30.75
C PRO A 77 -37.88 -25.88 32.06
N PRO A 78 -37.14 -26.41 33.05
CA PRO A 78 -37.72 -26.79 34.34
C PRO A 78 -38.28 -25.55 35.04
N ALA A 79 -39.61 -25.47 35.06
CA ALA A 79 -40.41 -24.47 35.73
C ALA A 79 -41.63 -25.17 36.34
N ASP A 80 -42.16 -24.65 37.45
CA ASP A 80 -43.25 -25.28 38.21
C ASP A 80 -44.54 -25.47 37.38
N ASP A 81 -44.68 -24.76 36.26
CA ASP A 81 -45.84 -24.78 35.37
C ASP A 81 -45.59 -25.40 34.00
N ALA A 82 -44.40 -25.99 33.73
CA ALA A 82 -44.05 -26.52 32.41
C ALA A 82 -45.07 -27.54 31.86
N TYR A 83 -45.60 -28.41 32.73
CA TYR A 83 -46.65 -29.35 32.36
C TYR A 83 -47.98 -28.66 32.02
N LEU A 84 -48.41 -27.71 32.85
CA LEU A 84 -49.63 -26.93 32.61
C LEU A 84 -49.54 -26.15 31.30
N GLN A 85 -48.37 -25.58 31.02
CA GLN A 85 -48.10 -24.88 29.78
C GLN A 85 -48.23 -25.81 28.56
N ALA A 86 -47.61 -26.99 28.61
CA ALA A 86 -47.74 -28.00 27.56
C ALA A 86 -49.20 -28.42 27.33
N MET A 87 -49.98 -28.61 28.39
CA MET A 87 -51.41 -28.94 28.27
C MET A 87 -52.25 -27.81 27.67
N ARG A 88 -51.91 -26.54 27.94
CA ARG A 88 -52.55 -25.39 27.29
C ARG A 88 -52.29 -25.38 25.79
N GLU A 89 -51.05 -25.67 25.37
CA GLU A 89 -50.68 -25.74 23.94
C GLU A 89 -51.49 -26.83 23.21
N LEU A 90 -51.63 -28.01 23.82
CA LEU A 90 -52.46 -29.10 23.28
C LEU A 90 -53.95 -28.72 23.22
N SER A 91 -54.45 -28.10 24.29
CA SER A 91 -55.86 -27.69 24.37
C SER A 91 -56.19 -26.64 23.31
N GLN A 92 -55.30 -25.66 23.13
CA GLN A 92 -55.44 -24.63 22.11
C GLN A 92 -55.38 -25.24 20.71
N ALA A 93 -54.42 -26.12 20.43
CA ALA A 93 -54.34 -26.80 19.14
C ALA A 93 -55.59 -27.63 18.84
N ALA A 94 -56.18 -28.28 19.84
CA ALA A 94 -57.40 -29.07 19.68
C ALA A 94 -58.64 -28.21 19.36
N GLN A 95 -58.75 -27.02 19.97
CA GLN A 95 -59.85 -26.08 19.78
C GLN A 95 -59.73 -25.30 18.48
N ASP A 96 -58.55 -24.75 18.20
CA ASP A 96 -58.29 -23.84 17.08
C ASP A 96 -57.84 -24.57 15.81
N GLY A 97 -57.61 -25.88 15.90
CA GLY A 97 -57.12 -26.72 14.80
C GLY A 97 -55.60 -26.62 14.55
N ARG A 98 -54.89 -25.73 15.26
CA ARG A 98 -53.42 -25.67 15.32
C ARG A 98 -52.95 -24.76 16.46
N TYR A 99 -51.71 -24.94 16.89
CA TYR A 99 -50.98 -23.97 17.71
C TYR A 99 -49.64 -23.67 17.06
N ALA A 100 -49.23 -22.40 17.03
CA ALA A 100 -47.92 -21.98 16.55
C ALA A 100 -47.30 -20.96 17.51
N GLY A 101 -45.99 -21.06 17.78
CA GLY A 101 -45.30 -20.10 18.63
C GLY A 101 -43.82 -20.38 18.85
N GLU A 102 -43.09 -19.35 19.27
CA GLU A 102 -41.68 -19.47 19.66
C GLU A 102 -41.54 -19.66 21.18
N ARG A 103 -40.73 -20.64 21.61
CA ARG A 103 -40.52 -20.91 23.03
C ARG A 103 -39.13 -21.47 23.32
N TRP A 104 -38.62 -21.18 24.51
CA TRP A 104 -37.41 -21.84 24.99
C TRP A 104 -37.67 -23.32 25.24
N HIS A 105 -36.79 -24.16 24.71
CA HIS A 105 -36.70 -25.58 24.96
C HIS A 105 -35.34 -25.92 25.57
N VAL A 106 -35.26 -27.08 26.23
CA VAL A 106 -34.03 -27.65 26.75
C VAL A 106 -33.65 -28.90 25.96
N ARG A 107 -32.34 -29.11 25.82
CA ARG A 107 -31.77 -30.36 25.32
C ARG A 107 -31.42 -31.28 26.49
N ASN A 108 -31.10 -32.54 26.17
CA ASN A 108 -30.68 -33.55 27.13
C ASN A 108 -29.41 -33.17 27.94
N ASP A 109 -28.53 -32.33 27.38
CA ASP A 109 -27.34 -31.81 28.06
C ASP A 109 -27.63 -30.59 28.96
N GLY A 110 -28.89 -30.14 29.01
CA GLY A 110 -29.33 -28.96 29.76
C GLY A 110 -29.18 -27.62 29.03
N SER A 111 -28.60 -27.60 27.83
CA SER A 111 -28.51 -26.39 27.01
C SER A 111 -29.89 -25.94 26.54
N ARG A 112 -30.09 -24.62 26.43
CA ARG A 112 -31.35 -24.01 26.01
C ARG A 112 -31.28 -23.56 24.57
N PHE A 113 -32.38 -23.72 23.85
CA PHE A 113 -32.52 -23.24 22.48
C PHE A 113 -33.91 -22.67 22.24
N LEU A 114 -34.01 -21.70 21.34
CA LEU A 114 -35.29 -21.12 20.98
C LEU A 114 -35.92 -21.97 19.87
N ALA A 115 -37.04 -22.62 20.21
CA ALA A 115 -37.80 -23.47 19.31
C ALA A 115 -38.92 -22.67 18.64
N ASP A 116 -39.02 -22.76 17.32
CA ASP A 116 -40.24 -22.45 16.56
C ASP A 116 -41.08 -23.72 16.49
N ILE A 117 -42.33 -23.65 16.97
CA ILE A 117 -43.16 -24.82 17.24
C ILE A 117 -44.46 -24.71 16.46
N LEU A 118 -44.84 -25.80 15.82
CA LEU A 118 -46.17 -26.01 15.26
C LEU A 118 -46.76 -27.30 15.83
N LEU A 119 -47.94 -27.22 16.46
CA LEU A 119 -48.74 -28.37 16.85
C LEU A 119 -50.03 -28.44 16.03
N VAL A 120 -50.32 -29.62 15.49
CA VAL A 120 -51.54 -29.89 14.72
C VAL A 120 -52.25 -31.10 15.33
N PRO A 121 -53.55 -31.01 15.69
CA PRO A 121 -54.31 -32.15 16.17
C PRO A 121 -54.54 -33.16 15.03
N LEU A 122 -54.36 -34.44 15.34
CA LEU A 122 -54.63 -35.55 14.44
C LEU A 122 -55.98 -36.15 14.82
N ARG A 123 -56.94 -36.11 13.90
CA ARG A 123 -58.29 -36.65 14.10
C ARG A 123 -58.55 -37.80 13.14
N ASP A 124 -59.34 -38.78 13.56
CA ASP A 124 -59.78 -39.86 12.66
C ASP A 124 -60.96 -39.43 11.77
N ALA A 125 -61.43 -40.35 10.92
CA ALA A 125 -62.57 -40.12 10.01
C ALA A 125 -63.89 -39.82 10.73
N GLY A 126 -64.01 -40.16 12.02
CA GLY A 126 -65.15 -39.82 12.88
C GLY A 126 -65.00 -38.46 13.58
N GLY A 127 -63.86 -37.79 13.43
CA GLY A 127 -63.55 -36.50 14.06
C GLY A 127 -62.98 -36.61 15.47
N GLU A 128 -62.77 -37.83 15.99
CA GLU A 128 -62.20 -38.04 17.32
C GLU A 128 -60.70 -37.73 17.32
N LEU A 129 -60.23 -37.07 18.39
CA LEU A 129 -58.82 -36.73 18.55
C LEU A 129 -58.00 -38.00 18.86
N ARG A 130 -57.05 -38.32 17.99
CA ARG A 130 -56.14 -39.47 18.13
C ARG A 130 -54.77 -39.08 18.66
N GLY A 131 -54.42 -37.80 18.62
CA GLY A 131 -53.14 -37.29 19.10
C GLY A 131 -52.76 -35.98 18.42
N TYR A 132 -51.47 -35.67 18.40
CA TYR A 132 -50.95 -34.44 17.81
C TYR A 132 -49.66 -34.70 17.03
N ALA A 133 -49.48 -33.99 15.93
CA ALA A 133 -48.18 -33.84 15.28
C ALA A 133 -47.54 -32.54 15.79
N LYS A 134 -46.38 -32.66 16.43
CA LYS A 134 -45.54 -31.53 16.86
C LYS A 134 -44.33 -31.43 15.95
N ILE A 135 -44.18 -30.29 15.28
CA ILE A 135 -43.01 -29.94 14.49
C ILE A 135 -42.24 -28.87 15.26
N THR A 136 -40.94 -29.03 15.38
CA THR A 136 -40.08 -28.10 16.11
C THR A 136 -38.81 -27.82 15.31
N ARG A 137 -38.49 -26.53 15.13
CA ARG A 137 -37.28 -26.05 14.47
C ARG A 137 -36.44 -25.25 15.45
N ASP A 138 -35.13 -25.48 15.45
CA ASP A 138 -34.19 -24.72 16.27
C ASP A 138 -33.78 -23.41 15.58
N LEU A 139 -34.07 -22.27 16.20
CA LEU A 139 -33.71 -20.94 15.69
C LEU A 139 -32.33 -20.46 16.16
N SER A 140 -31.66 -21.19 17.04
CA SER A 140 -30.45 -20.71 17.75
C SER A 140 -29.26 -20.56 16.81
N HIS A 141 -29.06 -21.48 15.88
CA HIS A 141 -27.97 -21.41 14.90
C HIS A 141 -28.08 -20.17 14.01
N ARG A 142 -29.31 -19.85 13.54
CA ARG A 142 -29.56 -18.64 12.73
C ARG A 142 -29.30 -17.37 13.54
N LYS A 143 -29.86 -17.26 14.75
CA LYS A 143 -29.64 -16.10 15.62
C LYS A 143 -28.17 -15.92 16.01
N GLN A 144 -27.42 -17.02 16.20
CA GLN A 144 -25.99 -16.96 16.48
C GLN A 144 -25.18 -16.44 15.28
N LEU A 145 -25.50 -16.87 14.06
CA LEU A 145 -24.87 -16.36 12.85
C LEU A 145 -25.18 -14.87 12.63
N GLU A 146 -26.42 -14.45 12.82
CA GLU A 146 -26.85 -13.05 12.76
C GLU A 146 -26.11 -12.19 13.80
N ASN A 147 -26.02 -12.67 15.05
CA ASN A 147 -25.31 -11.96 16.11
C ASN A 147 -23.81 -11.85 15.82
N ARG A 148 -23.17 -12.93 15.34
CA ARG A 148 -21.76 -12.92 14.93
C ARG A 148 -21.52 -11.94 13.79
N PHE A 149 -22.41 -11.89 12.81
CA PHE A 149 -22.33 -10.94 11.71
C PHE A 149 -22.45 -9.49 12.20
N CYS A 150 -23.46 -9.20 13.04
CA CYS A 150 -23.61 -7.89 13.66
C CYS A 150 -22.35 -7.48 14.42
N GLN A 151 -21.75 -8.39 15.17
CA GLN A 151 -20.53 -8.13 15.93
C GLN A 151 -19.34 -7.79 15.00
N VAL A 152 -19.13 -8.56 13.93
CA VAL A 152 -18.06 -8.30 12.95
C VAL A 152 -18.21 -6.92 12.31
N VAL A 153 -19.43 -6.52 11.96
CA VAL A 153 -19.70 -5.21 11.37
C VAL A 153 -19.47 -4.09 12.38
N GLN A 154 -19.93 -4.28 13.62
CA GLN A 154 -19.78 -3.30 14.70
C GLN A 154 -18.33 -3.08 15.15
N GLU A 155 -17.51 -4.13 15.12
CA GLU A 155 -16.09 -4.10 15.53
C GLU A 155 -15.13 -3.88 14.35
N SER A 156 -15.64 -3.59 13.15
CA SER A 156 -14.80 -3.37 11.97
C SER A 156 -13.87 -2.14 12.14
N PRO A 157 -12.60 -2.20 11.70
CA PRO A 157 -11.67 -1.09 11.77
C PRO A 157 -11.97 0.04 10.77
N ASN A 158 -12.94 -0.15 9.87
CA ASN A 158 -13.40 0.86 8.93
C ASN A 158 -14.82 1.30 9.28
N ALA A 159 -15.14 2.58 9.09
CA ALA A 159 -16.50 3.05 9.23
C ALA A 159 -17.36 2.43 8.13
N MET A 160 -18.49 1.84 8.50
CA MET A 160 -19.39 1.16 7.56
C MET A 160 -20.78 1.78 7.65
N ILE A 161 -21.30 2.16 6.48
CA ILE A 161 -22.66 2.67 6.31
C ILE A 161 -23.31 1.89 5.17
N MET A 162 -24.51 1.36 5.39
CA MET A 162 -25.33 0.78 4.33
C MET A 162 -26.50 1.69 4.02
N ILE A 163 -26.77 1.89 2.73
CA ILE A 163 -27.89 2.68 2.24
C ILE A 163 -28.82 1.84 1.35
N ASN A 164 -30.11 2.16 1.40
CA ASN A 164 -31.09 1.63 0.46
C ASN A 164 -31.06 2.36 -0.90
N GLY A 165 -31.87 1.92 -1.86
CA GLY A 165 -31.98 2.55 -3.18
C GLY A 165 -32.43 4.02 -3.16
N ALA A 166 -33.09 4.49 -2.09
CA ALA A 166 -33.46 5.89 -1.92
C ALA A 166 -32.31 6.77 -1.36
N GLY A 167 -31.23 6.16 -0.85
CA GLY A 167 -30.11 6.85 -0.21
C GLY A 167 -30.27 7.06 1.29
N SER A 168 -31.25 6.42 1.92
CA SER A 168 -31.43 6.41 3.37
C SER A 168 -30.52 5.37 3.99
N ILE A 169 -29.87 5.75 5.09
CA ILE A 169 -29.01 4.87 5.89
C ILE A 169 -29.89 3.84 6.61
N ILE A 170 -29.56 2.57 6.45
CA ILE A 170 -30.26 1.43 7.08
C ILE A 170 -29.37 0.67 8.06
N LEU A 171 -28.07 0.90 8.01
CA LEU A 171 -27.09 0.34 8.93
C LEU A 171 -25.92 1.30 9.07
N SER A 172 -25.44 1.46 10.30
CA SER A 172 -24.17 2.09 10.64
C SER A 172 -23.45 1.23 11.68
N ASN A 173 -22.12 1.22 11.61
CA ASN A 173 -21.32 0.65 12.70
C ASN A 173 -20.84 1.73 13.69
N ARG A 174 -20.38 1.28 14.86
CA ARG A 174 -19.88 2.14 15.93
C ARG A 174 -18.78 3.10 15.47
N LEU A 175 -17.91 2.67 14.56
CA LEU A 175 -16.85 3.54 14.05
C LEU A 175 -17.41 4.65 13.14
N ALA A 176 -18.45 4.38 12.34
CA ALA A 176 -19.15 5.41 11.57
C ALA A 176 -19.85 6.43 12.46
N GLU A 177 -20.51 5.97 13.53
CA GLU A 177 -21.13 6.85 14.54
C GLU A 177 -20.09 7.81 15.16
N ALA A 178 -18.96 7.26 15.62
CA ALA A 178 -17.86 8.05 16.19
C ALA A 178 -17.22 8.99 15.15
N MET A 179 -17.06 8.53 13.91
CA MET A 179 -16.48 9.32 12.83
C MET A 179 -17.35 10.52 12.46
N PHE A 180 -18.67 10.34 12.29
CA PHE A 180 -19.54 11.44 11.89
C PHE A 180 -20.13 12.22 13.07
N GLY A 181 -20.01 11.71 14.30
CA GLY A 181 -20.50 12.36 15.52
C GLY A 181 -22.01 12.28 15.71
N TYR A 182 -22.67 11.33 15.04
CA TYR A 182 -24.10 11.06 15.18
C TYR A 182 -24.30 9.73 15.91
N PRO A 183 -25.23 9.64 16.89
CA PRO A 183 -25.61 8.36 17.47
C PRO A 183 -26.34 7.50 16.43
N GLY A 184 -26.29 6.18 16.60
CA GLY A 184 -26.83 5.23 15.62
C GLY A 184 -28.32 5.42 15.31
N ASP A 185 -29.13 5.77 16.31
CA ASP A 185 -30.56 6.04 16.16
C ASP A 185 -30.84 7.28 15.29
N GLU A 186 -30.00 8.32 15.37
CA GLU A 186 -30.09 9.49 14.48
C GLU A 186 -29.61 9.17 13.06
N LEU A 187 -28.58 8.33 12.90
CA LEU A 187 -28.06 7.95 11.58
C LEU A 187 -29.06 7.09 10.81
N LEU A 188 -29.78 6.20 11.49
CA LEU A 188 -30.78 5.35 10.85
C LEU A 188 -31.91 6.19 10.23
N GLY A 189 -32.20 5.93 8.96
CA GLY A 189 -33.17 6.68 8.15
C GLY A 189 -32.64 8.01 7.59
N MET A 190 -31.49 8.51 8.06
CA MET A 190 -30.88 9.73 7.56
C MET A 190 -30.46 9.57 6.09
N SER A 191 -30.63 10.63 5.28
CA SER A 191 -30.08 10.67 3.92
C SER A 191 -28.57 10.83 3.95
N ILE A 192 -27.86 10.03 3.16
CA ILE A 192 -26.40 10.03 3.08
C ILE A 192 -25.82 11.39 2.69
N GLU A 193 -26.56 12.20 1.94
CA GLU A 193 -26.17 13.55 1.51
C GLU A 193 -25.95 14.51 2.70
N LYS A 194 -26.55 14.25 3.87
CA LYS A 194 -26.31 15.06 5.08
C LYS A 194 -24.89 14.89 5.63
N LEU A 195 -24.26 13.73 5.41
CA LEU A 195 -22.87 13.44 5.83
C LEU A 195 -21.83 13.99 4.85
N MET A 196 -22.26 14.82 3.89
CA MET A 196 -21.41 15.42 2.87
C MET A 196 -21.51 16.95 2.92
N PRO A 197 -20.43 17.66 2.56
CA PRO A 197 -20.45 19.10 2.34
C PRO A 197 -21.50 19.53 1.32
N GLU A 198 -22.08 20.71 1.52
CA GLU A 198 -23.16 21.25 0.67
C GLU A 198 -22.80 21.28 -0.81
N ARG A 199 -21.53 21.60 -1.11
CA ARG A 199 -20.99 21.64 -2.49
C ARG A 199 -21.10 20.32 -3.26
N PHE A 200 -21.26 19.19 -2.56
CA PHE A 200 -21.37 17.87 -3.19
C PHE A 200 -22.81 17.30 -3.21
N ARG A 201 -23.74 17.83 -2.41
CA ARG A 201 -25.09 17.26 -2.25
C ARG A 201 -25.90 17.23 -3.54
N GLY A 202 -25.95 18.34 -4.29
CA GLY A 202 -26.81 18.48 -5.45
C GLY A 202 -26.52 17.50 -6.60
N ARG A 203 -25.24 17.12 -6.78
CA ARG A 203 -24.83 16.17 -7.84
C ARG A 203 -24.84 14.71 -7.36
N HIS A 204 -24.85 14.47 -6.04
CA HIS A 204 -24.69 13.14 -5.47
C HIS A 204 -25.86 12.21 -5.78
N GLY A 205 -27.11 12.71 -5.69
CA GLY A 205 -28.29 11.90 -5.97
C GLY A 205 -28.28 11.27 -7.37
N HIS A 206 -27.86 12.02 -8.38
CA HIS A 206 -27.70 11.51 -9.75
C HIS A 206 -26.57 10.49 -9.88
N LEU A 207 -25.43 10.71 -9.22
CA LEU A 207 -24.31 9.75 -9.21
C LEU A 207 -24.70 8.43 -8.56
N ARG A 208 -25.48 8.50 -7.48
CA ARG A 208 -26.01 7.32 -6.78
C ARG A 208 -27.00 6.54 -7.65
N GLN A 209 -27.95 7.22 -8.29
CA GLN A 209 -28.87 6.56 -9.23
C GLN A 209 -28.13 5.91 -10.41
N GLY A 210 -27.10 6.58 -10.94
CA GLY A 210 -26.24 6.01 -11.98
C GLY A 210 -25.50 4.76 -11.52
N PHE A 211 -24.95 4.77 -10.30
CA PHE A 211 -24.28 3.61 -9.70
C PHE A 211 -25.24 2.41 -9.52
N LEU A 212 -26.47 2.66 -9.07
CA LEU A 212 -27.47 1.60 -8.91
C LEU A 212 -27.91 0.96 -10.24
N ARG A 213 -27.78 1.66 -11.37
CA ARG A 213 -28.07 1.12 -12.71
C ARG A 213 -26.96 0.20 -13.23
N GLN A 214 -25.72 0.40 -12.79
CA GLN A 214 -24.57 -0.43 -13.14
C GLN A 214 -23.69 -0.65 -11.90
N PRO A 215 -24.11 -1.55 -11.01
CA PRO A 215 -23.47 -1.75 -9.72
C PRO A 215 -22.17 -2.54 -9.89
N GLU A 216 -21.03 -1.86 -9.79
CA GLU A 216 -19.70 -2.48 -9.75
C GLU A 216 -18.96 -2.03 -8.49
N ALA A 217 -18.34 -2.98 -7.77
CA ALA A 217 -17.52 -2.66 -6.62
C ALA A 217 -16.34 -1.77 -7.06
N ARG A 218 -16.20 -0.60 -6.45
CA ARG A 218 -15.13 0.34 -6.83
C ARG A 218 -14.67 1.21 -5.66
N PRO A 219 -13.37 1.54 -5.59
CA PRO A 219 -12.91 2.63 -4.75
C PRO A 219 -13.42 3.96 -5.33
N MET A 220 -14.10 4.72 -4.49
CA MET A 220 -14.31 6.15 -4.64
C MET A 220 -13.13 6.86 -3.97
N GLY A 221 -12.04 7.08 -4.69
CA GLY A 221 -10.86 7.71 -4.09
C GLY A 221 -9.66 7.97 -4.99
N VAL A 222 -9.46 7.19 -6.07
CA VAL A 222 -8.34 7.48 -6.98
C VAL A 222 -8.67 8.73 -7.81
N GLY A 223 -8.04 9.85 -7.46
CA GLY A 223 -8.13 11.12 -8.19
C GLY A 223 -9.32 12.03 -7.84
N ARG A 224 -10.04 11.79 -6.75
CA ARG A 224 -11.12 12.69 -6.28
C ARG A 224 -10.91 13.09 -4.83
N ASP A 225 -10.95 14.39 -4.56
CA ASP A 225 -10.97 14.92 -3.21
C ASP A 225 -12.38 14.79 -2.61
N LEU A 226 -12.61 13.68 -1.91
CA LEU A 226 -13.86 13.45 -1.17
C LEU A 226 -13.71 13.95 0.26
N TYR A 227 -14.81 14.50 0.77
CA TYR A 227 -14.91 15.02 2.12
C TYR A 227 -16.21 14.57 2.77
N GLY A 228 -16.10 14.14 4.03
CA GLY A 228 -17.24 13.93 4.92
C GLY A 228 -17.52 15.21 5.73
N LEU A 229 -18.74 15.32 6.23
CA LEU A 229 -19.19 16.40 7.11
C LEU A 229 -19.66 15.78 8.44
N ARG A 230 -19.01 16.17 9.54
CA ARG A 230 -19.40 15.76 10.90
C ARG A 230 -20.61 16.55 11.39
N LYS A 231 -21.25 16.08 12.47
CA LYS A 231 -22.38 16.76 13.13
C LYS A 231 -22.05 18.19 13.60
N ASP A 232 -20.80 18.45 13.97
CA ASP A 232 -20.29 19.77 14.37
C ASP A 232 -20.04 20.72 13.18
N GLY A 233 -20.24 20.25 11.94
CA GLY A 233 -19.99 21.00 10.71
C GLY A 233 -18.54 20.94 10.21
N CYS A 234 -17.66 20.20 10.89
CA CYS A 234 -16.27 20.03 10.46
C CYS A 234 -16.18 19.14 9.22
N GLU A 235 -15.50 19.63 8.19
CA GLU A 235 -15.18 18.85 6.99
C GLU A 235 -13.87 18.10 7.18
N PHE A 236 -13.82 16.83 6.76
CA PHE A 236 -12.62 16.02 6.84
C PHE A 236 -12.47 15.16 5.58
N PRO A 237 -11.24 14.97 5.08
CA PRO A 237 -11.00 14.18 3.88
C PRO A 237 -11.26 12.70 4.15
N ILE A 238 -11.98 12.06 3.23
CA ILE A 238 -12.34 10.64 3.33
C ILE A 238 -11.99 9.88 2.06
N GLU A 239 -11.76 8.59 2.20
CA GLU A 239 -11.65 7.62 1.13
C GLU A 239 -12.80 6.62 1.27
N ILE A 240 -13.53 6.35 0.19
CA ILE A 240 -14.75 5.53 0.24
C ILE A 240 -14.59 4.32 -0.68
N GLY A 241 -14.97 3.13 -0.23
CA GLY A 241 -15.16 1.95 -1.08
C GLY A 241 -16.65 1.61 -1.14
N LEU A 242 -17.21 1.47 -2.34
CA LEU A 242 -18.61 1.08 -2.51
C LEU A 242 -18.72 -0.38 -2.95
N ASN A 243 -19.56 -1.14 -2.25
CA ASN A 243 -19.88 -2.52 -2.59
C ASN A 243 -21.40 -2.70 -2.70
N PRO A 244 -21.94 -3.00 -3.89
CA PRO A 244 -23.37 -3.24 -4.05
C PRO A 244 -23.77 -4.60 -3.47
N ILE A 245 -24.96 -4.66 -2.87
CA ILE A 245 -25.52 -5.88 -2.28
C ILE A 245 -26.96 -6.03 -2.79
N GLU A 246 -27.27 -7.16 -3.42
CA GLU A 246 -28.63 -7.51 -3.79
C GLU A 246 -29.35 -8.15 -2.59
N THR A 247 -30.54 -7.66 -2.28
CA THR A 247 -31.37 -8.17 -1.18
C THR A 247 -32.81 -8.34 -1.66
N GLU A 248 -33.61 -9.10 -0.90
CA GLU A 248 -35.06 -9.25 -1.18
C GLU A 248 -35.82 -7.91 -1.19
N ALA A 249 -35.35 -6.92 -0.44
CA ALA A 249 -35.92 -5.57 -0.38
C ALA A 249 -35.41 -4.64 -1.50
N GLY A 250 -34.56 -5.13 -2.40
CA GLY A 250 -33.97 -4.38 -3.51
C GLY A 250 -32.46 -4.14 -3.39
N PRO A 251 -31.86 -3.41 -4.34
CA PRO A 251 -30.42 -3.14 -4.33
C PRO A 251 -30.05 -2.18 -3.21
N MET A 252 -29.04 -2.57 -2.44
CA MET A 252 -28.45 -1.79 -1.36
C MET A 252 -26.97 -1.53 -1.67
N VAL A 253 -26.40 -0.52 -1.02
CA VAL A 253 -24.98 -0.18 -1.18
C VAL A 253 -24.33 -0.11 0.19
N LEU A 254 -23.30 -0.93 0.40
CA LEU A 254 -22.41 -0.86 1.55
C LEU A 254 -21.23 0.07 1.21
N ALA A 255 -21.03 1.10 2.02
CA ALA A 255 -19.91 2.01 1.93
C ALA A 255 -18.93 1.77 3.08
N GLY A 256 -17.69 1.43 2.75
CA GLY A 256 -16.56 1.49 3.68
C GLY A 256 -15.90 2.87 3.61
N ILE A 257 -15.75 3.55 4.73
CA ILE A 257 -15.27 4.94 4.81
C ILE A 257 -14.03 4.98 5.70
N VAL A 258 -12.98 5.63 5.20
CA VAL A 258 -11.70 5.81 5.91
C VAL A 258 -11.39 7.29 6.00
N ASP A 259 -11.12 7.78 7.21
CA ASP A 259 -10.63 9.13 7.44
C ASP A 259 -9.14 9.21 7.07
N ILE A 260 -8.79 10.05 6.09
CA ILE A 260 -7.42 10.20 5.60
C ILE A 260 -6.76 11.51 6.04
N THR A 261 -7.30 12.16 7.09
CA THR A 261 -6.79 13.45 7.60
C THR A 261 -5.32 13.34 8.00
N ALA A 262 -4.97 12.34 8.83
CA ALA A 262 -3.59 12.13 9.25
C ALA A 262 -2.66 11.85 8.06
N ARG A 263 -3.10 11.01 7.10
CA ARG A 263 -2.33 10.70 5.89
C ARG A 263 -2.04 11.97 5.07
N LYS A 264 -3.05 12.81 4.84
CA LYS A 264 -2.90 14.08 4.11
C LYS A 264 -2.03 15.10 4.86
N GLN A 265 -2.11 15.13 6.20
CA GLN A 265 -1.25 16.02 7.01
C GLN A 265 0.22 15.63 6.89
N THR A 266 0.55 14.34 7.07
CA THR A 266 1.93 13.84 6.92
C THR A 266 2.46 14.09 5.51
N GLN A 267 1.63 13.87 4.48
CA GLN A 267 2.01 14.15 3.10
C GLN A 267 2.37 15.63 2.89
N ARG A 268 1.51 16.55 3.37
CA ARG A 268 1.78 18.00 3.26
C ARG A 268 3.02 18.43 4.04
N GLN A 269 3.25 17.85 5.22
CA GLN A 269 4.46 18.12 6.00
C GLN A 269 5.71 17.67 5.25
N LEU A 270 5.68 16.48 4.63
CA LEU A 270 6.79 15.98 3.83
C LEU A 270 7.05 16.86 2.59
N GLU A 271 5.99 17.25 1.88
CA GLU A 271 6.08 18.16 0.73
C GLU A 271 6.70 19.51 1.12
N THR A 272 6.29 20.07 2.26
CA THR A 272 6.83 21.33 2.80
C THR A 272 8.31 21.18 3.17
N ALA A 273 8.67 20.12 3.91
CA ALA A 273 10.05 19.85 4.30
C ALA A 273 10.97 19.61 3.09
N LEU A 274 10.46 18.94 2.04
CA LEU A 274 11.17 18.77 0.78
C LEU A 274 11.42 20.13 0.10
N GLN A 275 10.41 20.99 0.05
CA GLN A 275 10.53 22.32 -0.55
C GLN A 275 11.50 23.24 0.22
N GLU A 276 11.52 23.17 1.55
CA GLU A 276 12.50 23.88 2.37
C GLU A 276 13.92 23.39 2.09
N LYS A 277 14.11 22.06 2.04
CA LYS A 277 15.42 21.46 1.77
C LYS A 277 15.95 21.83 0.38
N THR A 278 15.10 21.85 -0.65
CA THR A 278 15.51 22.25 -2.01
C THR A 278 15.89 23.72 -2.07
N THR A 279 15.15 24.59 -1.37
CA THR A 279 15.45 26.02 -1.29
C THR A 279 16.80 26.28 -0.62
N LEU A 280 17.09 25.59 0.49
CA LEU A 280 18.38 25.68 1.17
C LEU A 280 19.54 25.22 0.29
N LEU A 281 19.38 24.12 -0.44
CA LEU A 281 20.39 23.63 -1.38
C LEU A 281 20.69 24.66 -2.48
N ASN A 282 19.65 25.30 -3.03
CA ASN A 282 19.81 26.37 -4.02
C ASN A 282 20.61 27.54 -3.44
N GLU A 283 20.30 27.97 -2.22
CA GLU A 283 20.99 29.08 -1.57
C GLU A 283 22.48 28.78 -1.30
N VAL A 284 22.79 27.57 -0.85
CA VAL A 284 24.19 27.12 -0.63
C VAL A 284 24.99 27.21 -1.92
N HIS A 285 24.46 26.71 -3.04
CA HIS A 285 25.17 26.75 -4.32
C HIS A 285 25.41 28.18 -4.83
N HIS A 286 24.43 29.07 -4.69
CA HIS A 286 24.61 30.49 -5.00
C HIS A 286 25.70 31.14 -4.15
N ARG A 287 25.69 30.88 -2.84
CA ARG A 287 26.71 31.41 -1.92
C ARG A 287 28.11 30.88 -2.25
N VAL A 288 28.23 29.59 -2.57
CA VAL A 288 29.51 29.00 -2.98
C VAL A 288 30.02 29.65 -4.27
N LYS A 289 29.18 29.81 -5.30
CA LYS A 289 29.56 30.51 -6.53
C LYS A 289 30.03 31.94 -6.26
N ASN A 290 29.29 32.71 -5.45
CA ASN A 290 29.64 34.07 -5.11
C ASN A 290 30.97 34.16 -4.33
N ASN A 291 31.19 33.25 -3.37
CA ASN A 291 32.43 33.18 -2.60
C ASN A 291 33.64 32.86 -3.50
N LEU A 292 33.49 31.90 -4.42
CA LEU A 292 34.54 31.58 -5.40
C LEU A 292 34.84 32.79 -6.30
N GLN A 293 33.82 33.56 -6.70
CA GLN A 293 34.00 34.76 -7.52
C GLN A 293 34.78 35.87 -6.77
N VAL A 294 34.52 36.04 -5.47
CA VAL A 294 35.29 36.96 -4.61
C VAL A 294 36.74 36.53 -4.53
N ILE A 295 37.01 35.23 -4.32
CA ILE A 295 38.38 34.68 -4.27
C ILE A 295 39.12 34.94 -5.58
N ILE A 296 38.49 34.67 -6.73
CA ILE A 296 39.07 34.95 -8.06
C ILE A 296 39.42 36.43 -8.20
N SER A 297 38.53 37.32 -7.75
CA SER A 297 38.73 38.77 -7.83
C SER A 297 39.91 39.24 -6.98
N LEU A 298 40.04 38.74 -5.74
CA LEU A 298 41.18 39.03 -4.86
C LEU A 298 42.49 38.52 -5.45
N LEU A 299 42.50 37.28 -5.95
CA LEU A 299 43.67 36.72 -6.61
C LEU A 299 44.06 37.54 -7.84
N ASN A 300 43.10 38.01 -8.64
CA ASN A 300 43.38 38.87 -9.81
C ASN A 300 44.06 40.18 -9.40
N MET A 301 43.57 40.83 -8.34
CA MET A 301 44.20 42.03 -7.80
C MET A 301 45.62 41.75 -7.31
N GLN A 302 45.83 40.67 -6.54
CA GLN A 302 47.15 40.30 -6.04
C GLN A 302 48.15 40.03 -7.17
N THR A 303 47.72 39.36 -8.24
CA THR A 303 48.55 39.07 -9.42
C THR A 303 49.09 40.34 -10.08
N GLN A 304 48.37 41.47 -10.03
CA GLN A 304 48.81 42.75 -10.60
C GLN A 304 50.01 43.37 -9.85
N TYR A 305 50.15 43.10 -8.55
CA TYR A 305 51.22 43.66 -7.71
C TYR A 305 52.47 42.77 -7.65
N VAL A 306 52.37 41.51 -8.07
CA VAL A 306 53.51 40.58 -8.10
C VAL A 306 54.41 40.90 -9.29
N ARG A 307 55.70 41.14 -9.04
CA ARG A 307 56.70 41.44 -10.08
C ARG A 307 57.44 40.21 -10.60
N GLU A 308 57.58 39.18 -9.76
CA GLU A 308 58.30 37.96 -10.09
C GLU A 308 57.43 37.00 -10.89
N GLU A 309 57.91 36.56 -12.05
CA GLU A 309 57.12 35.74 -12.99
C GLU A 309 56.77 34.35 -12.43
N SER A 310 57.67 33.74 -11.66
CA SER A 310 57.44 32.46 -10.97
C SER A 310 56.25 32.55 -9.99
N THR A 311 56.24 33.58 -9.15
CA THR A 311 55.18 33.85 -8.16
C THR A 311 53.86 34.23 -8.85
N ARG A 312 53.91 34.96 -9.96
CA ARG A 312 52.74 35.26 -10.80
C ARG A 312 52.11 34.00 -11.38
N GLY A 313 52.94 33.06 -11.84
CA GLY A 313 52.50 31.75 -12.32
C GLY A 313 51.76 30.92 -11.26
N VAL A 314 52.22 30.93 -10.01
CA VAL A 314 51.56 30.21 -8.90
C VAL A 314 50.17 30.80 -8.58
N LEU A 315 50.03 32.13 -8.64
CA LEU A 315 48.74 32.78 -8.45
C LEU A 315 47.78 32.49 -9.62
N GLN A 316 48.27 32.49 -10.86
CA GLN A 316 47.48 32.09 -12.03
C GLN A 316 46.99 30.65 -11.92
N ASP A 317 47.82 29.72 -11.44
CA ASP A 317 47.42 28.32 -11.22
C ASP A 317 46.34 28.21 -10.13
N SER A 318 46.48 29.01 -9.08
CA SER A 318 45.47 29.07 -8.02
C SER A 318 44.14 29.64 -8.55
N GLN A 319 44.18 30.64 -9.42
CA GLN A 319 42.98 31.16 -10.09
C GLN A 319 42.34 30.12 -11.00
N ALA A 320 43.13 29.40 -11.80
CA ALA A 320 42.63 28.37 -12.71
C ALA A 320 41.88 27.25 -11.95
N ARG A 321 42.43 26.82 -10.81
CA ARG A 321 41.77 25.87 -9.90
C ARG A 321 40.44 26.39 -9.35
N VAL A 322 40.40 27.63 -8.86
CA VAL A 322 39.16 28.21 -8.32
C VAL A 322 38.10 28.39 -9.42
N ARG A 323 38.51 28.76 -10.65
CA ARG A 323 37.61 28.83 -11.81
C ARG A 323 37.04 27.47 -12.20
N SER A 324 37.86 26.42 -12.15
CA SER A 324 37.43 25.03 -12.36
C SER A 324 36.31 24.63 -11.39
N MET A 325 36.52 24.88 -10.09
CA MET A 325 35.51 24.63 -9.06
C MET A 325 34.22 25.44 -9.31
N ALA A 326 34.36 26.73 -9.66
CA ALA A 326 33.21 27.61 -9.92
C ALA A 326 32.38 27.14 -11.12
N LEU A 327 33.01 26.62 -12.17
CA LEU A 327 32.33 26.10 -13.35
C LEU A 327 31.45 24.89 -13.02
N ILE A 328 31.94 23.97 -12.18
CA ILE A 328 31.14 22.81 -11.73
C ILE A 328 29.88 23.29 -11.01
N HIS A 329 30.04 24.25 -10.09
CA HIS A 329 28.91 24.83 -9.37
C HIS A 329 27.92 25.55 -10.28
N GLN A 330 28.39 26.21 -11.34
CA GLN A 330 27.52 26.85 -12.32
C GLN A 330 26.70 25.83 -13.13
N LEU A 331 27.31 24.73 -13.57
CA LEU A 331 26.62 23.71 -14.37
C LEU A 331 25.51 22.98 -13.59
N LEU A 332 25.75 22.69 -12.31
CA LEU A 332 24.73 22.12 -11.41
C LEU A 332 23.50 23.02 -11.32
N TYR A 333 23.73 24.33 -11.24
CA TYR A 333 22.66 25.31 -11.13
C TYR A 333 21.84 25.42 -12.43
N GLU A 334 22.50 25.50 -13.58
CA GLU A 334 21.81 25.66 -14.88
C GLU A 334 20.88 24.46 -15.20
N ARG A 335 21.25 23.24 -14.77
CA ARG A 335 20.50 22.01 -15.05
C ARG A 335 19.38 21.71 -14.05
N HIS A 336 19.29 22.43 -12.93
CA HIS A 336 18.35 22.12 -11.84
C HIS A 336 18.47 20.67 -11.32
N ASP A 337 19.61 20.02 -11.55
CA ASP A 337 19.92 18.66 -11.12
C ASP A 337 21.24 18.68 -10.35
N PHE A 338 21.13 18.51 -9.04
CA PHE A 338 22.26 18.60 -8.11
C PHE A 338 22.93 17.24 -7.84
N SER A 339 22.43 16.17 -8.45
CA SER A 339 22.94 14.82 -8.23
C SER A 339 24.14 14.49 -9.11
N LYS A 340 24.18 15.05 -10.33
CA LYS A 340 25.15 14.67 -11.36
C LYS A 340 25.64 15.86 -12.20
N VAL A 341 26.82 15.70 -12.77
CA VAL A 341 27.45 16.64 -13.70
C VAL A 341 27.73 15.92 -15.01
N ASP A 342 27.31 16.52 -16.13
CA ASP A 342 27.68 16.09 -17.48
C ASP A 342 29.13 16.50 -17.77
N LEU A 343 30.01 15.50 -17.87
CA LEU A 343 31.43 15.75 -18.03
C LEU A 343 31.78 16.24 -19.45
N GLY A 344 30.99 15.87 -20.46
CA GLY A 344 31.19 16.36 -21.83
C GLY A 344 30.93 17.86 -21.93
N GLU A 345 29.80 18.32 -21.39
CA GLU A 345 29.47 19.74 -21.31
C GLU A 345 30.50 20.52 -20.46
N TYR A 346 30.89 19.95 -19.32
CA TYR A 346 31.93 20.52 -18.47
C TYR A 346 33.25 20.73 -19.23
N LEU A 347 33.76 19.71 -19.91
CA LEU A 347 35.04 19.76 -20.63
C LEU A 347 35.04 20.82 -21.75
N GLN A 348 33.92 20.94 -22.48
CA GLN A 348 33.78 21.95 -23.53
C GLN A 348 33.90 23.38 -22.97
N ARG A 349 33.16 23.70 -21.91
CA ARG A 349 33.22 25.02 -21.27
C ARG A 349 34.57 25.26 -20.58
N PHE A 350 35.11 24.23 -19.95
CA PHE A 350 36.39 24.29 -19.25
C PHE A 350 37.54 24.60 -20.20
N ASN A 351 37.56 23.97 -21.37
CA ASN A 351 38.58 24.23 -22.40
C ASN A 351 38.60 25.71 -22.83
N HIS A 352 37.43 26.31 -23.07
CA HIS A 352 37.33 27.73 -23.40
C HIS A 352 37.85 28.62 -22.25
N LEU A 353 37.50 28.30 -21.01
CA LEU A 353 37.94 29.06 -19.83
C LEU A 353 39.45 28.97 -19.61
N LEU A 354 40.05 27.80 -19.78
CA LEU A 354 41.49 27.62 -19.62
C LEU A 354 42.30 28.36 -20.68
N LEU A 355 41.95 28.22 -21.96
CA LEU A 355 42.65 28.90 -23.05
C LEU A 355 42.62 30.43 -22.87
N SER A 356 41.49 30.97 -22.41
CA SER A 356 41.38 32.40 -22.08
C SER A 356 42.26 32.84 -20.90
N SER A 357 42.53 31.93 -19.95
CA SER A 357 43.31 32.23 -18.74
C SER A 357 44.81 32.27 -19.00
N TYR A 358 45.29 31.46 -19.97
CA TYR A 358 46.72 31.39 -20.33
C TYR A 358 47.07 32.19 -21.59
N GLY A 359 46.10 32.73 -22.34
CA GLY A 359 46.27 33.84 -23.30
C GLY A 359 47.49 33.74 -24.22
N GLN A 360 48.56 34.49 -23.90
CA GLN A 360 49.82 34.51 -24.66
C GLN A 360 50.58 33.18 -24.66
N LEU A 361 50.53 32.40 -23.58
CA LEU A 361 51.17 31.08 -23.52
C LEU A 361 50.42 30.04 -24.35
N ALA A 362 49.12 30.23 -24.55
CA ALA A 362 48.26 29.30 -25.27
C ALA A 362 48.02 29.69 -26.73
N SER A 363 48.49 30.85 -27.20
CA SER A 363 48.15 31.37 -28.54
C SER A 363 48.70 30.53 -29.71
N GLY A 364 49.76 29.77 -29.49
CA GLY A 364 50.32 28.82 -30.48
C GLY A 364 49.87 27.37 -30.28
N LEU A 365 49.04 27.09 -29.26
CA LEU A 365 48.59 25.74 -28.94
C LEU A 365 47.19 25.48 -29.49
N LYS A 366 47.00 24.32 -30.10
CA LYS A 366 45.67 23.81 -30.49
C LYS A 366 45.21 22.79 -29.46
N VAL A 367 44.01 22.93 -28.91
CA VAL A 367 43.40 21.89 -28.06
C VAL A 367 42.28 21.22 -28.83
N GLU A 368 42.46 19.94 -29.14
CA GLU A 368 41.45 19.10 -29.81
C GLU A 368 40.67 18.32 -28.76
N LEU A 369 39.38 18.64 -28.65
CA LEU A 369 38.48 18.03 -27.67
C LEU A 369 37.45 17.13 -28.35
N ASP A 370 37.49 15.86 -28.01
CA ASP A 370 36.49 14.84 -28.36
C ASP A 370 35.73 14.43 -27.09
N ALA A 371 34.75 15.25 -26.70
CA ALA A 371 33.93 15.02 -25.53
C ALA A 371 32.46 15.38 -25.82
N PRO A 372 31.66 14.42 -26.34
CA PRO A 372 30.24 14.64 -26.60
C PRO A 372 29.47 14.92 -25.32
N ALA A 373 28.60 15.93 -25.34
CA ALA A 373 27.65 16.18 -24.26
C ALA A 373 26.68 14.99 -24.11
N GLY A 374 26.31 14.66 -22.87
CA GLY A 374 25.42 13.56 -22.53
C GLY A 374 26.10 12.19 -22.47
N LEU A 375 27.37 12.06 -22.86
CA LEU A 375 28.06 10.76 -22.93
C LEU A 375 28.35 10.16 -21.55
N VAL A 376 28.84 10.99 -20.62
CA VAL A 376 29.27 10.57 -19.27
C VAL A 376 28.77 11.57 -18.25
N CYS A 377 28.02 11.09 -17.27
CA CYS A 377 27.68 11.85 -16.06
C CYS A 377 28.48 11.31 -14.88
N ILE A 378 28.86 12.19 -13.95
CA ILE A 378 29.53 11.84 -12.69
C ILE A 378 28.78 12.44 -11.49
N GLU A 379 28.88 11.80 -10.33
CA GLU A 379 28.30 12.31 -9.07
C GLU A 379 28.97 13.60 -8.62
N LEU A 380 28.21 14.46 -7.93
CA LEU A 380 28.70 15.75 -7.42
C LEU A 380 29.98 15.62 -6.59
N GLN A 381 30.07 14.62 -5.71
CA GLN A 381 31.25 14.42 -4.85
C GLN A 381 32.53 14.16 -5.64
N ARG A 382 32.41 13.56 -6.84
CA ARG A 382 33.53 13.27 -7.75
C ARG A 382 33.80 14.40 -8.74
N ALA A 383 32.84 15.31 -8.95
CA ALA A 383 32.96 16.39 -9.91
C ALA A 383 34.10 17.36 -9.57
N THR A 384 34.18 17.84 -8.32
CA THR A 384 35.22 18.79 -7.91
C THR A 384 36.64 18.22 -8.03
N PRO A 385 36.93 17.01 -7.50
CA PRO A 385 38.22 16.38 -7.72
C PRO A 385 38.53 16.15 -9.21
N CYS A 386 37.52 15.79 -10.01
CA CYS A 386 37.65 15.63 -11.46
C CYS A 386 38.04 16.92 -12.17
N GLY A 387 37.34 18.02 -11.89
CA GLY A 387 37.65 19.30 -12.49
C GLY A 387 39.05 19.81 -12.14
N LEU A 388 39.51 19.58 -10.91
CA LEU A 388 40.87 19.89 -10.49
C LEU A 388 41.90 18.99 -11.16
N LEU A 389 41.64 17.70 -11.28
CA LEU A 389 42.54 16.75 -11.94
C LEU A 389 42.73 17.14 -13.40
N ILE A 390 41.63 17.42 -14.11
CA ILE A 390 41.64 17.87 -15.50
C ILE A 390 42.42 19.19 -15.63
N ASN A 391 42.21 20.12 -14.69
CA ASN A 391 42.96 21.36 -14.64
C ASN A 391 44.46 21.11 -14.57
N GLU A 392 44.92 20.32 -13.60
CA GLU A 392 46.36 20.03 -13.41
C GLU A 392 46.97 19.34 -14.65
N LEU A 393 46.27 18.38 -15.26
CA LEU A 393 46.75 17.70 -16.47
C LEU A 393 46.90 18.67 -17.65
N LEU A 394 45.88 19.49 -17.91
CA LEU A 394 45.91 20.45 -19.01
C LEU A 394 46.92 21.57 -18.78
N THR A 395 47.01 22.13 -17.57
CA THR A 395 47.97 23.19 -17.28
C THR A 395 49.41 22.69 -17.38
N ASN A 396 49.67 21.44 -16.99
CA ASN A 396 50.99 20.84 -17.17
C ASN A 396 51.33 20.69 -18.66
N ALA A 397 50.39 20.21 -19.49
CA ALA A 397 50.61 20.10 -20.93
C ALA A 397 50.86 21.48 -21.57
N ILE A 398 50.05 22.50 -21.24
CA ILE A 398 50.21 23.87 -21.76
C ILE A 398 51.58 24.47 -21.40
N LYS A 399 52.03 24.28 -20.15
CA LYS A 399 53.28 24.89 -19.66
C LYS A 399 54.55 24.16 -20.05
N HIS A 400 54.49 22.83 -20.20
CA HIS A 400 55.70 22.00 -20.25
C HIS A 400 55.84 21.17 -21.53
N ALA A 401 54.75 20.85 -22.25
CA ALA A 401 54.83 20.00 -23.42
C ALA A 401 55.55 20.69 -24.61
N TYR A 402 55.35 22.00 -24.78
CA TYR A 402 55.83 22.76 -25.93
C TYR A 402 56.66 23.99 -25.53
N PRO A 403 57.98 23.84 -25.32
CA PRO A 403 58.86 24.97 -25.01
C PRO A 403 58.85 26.08 -26.07
N ASP A 404 58.64 25.71 -27.34
CA ASP A 404 58.55 26.62 -28.48
C ASP A 404 57.15 27.26 -28.66
N GLY A 405 56.20 26.90 -27.78
CA GLY A 405 54.85 27.47 -27.76
C GLY A 405 53.90 27.00 -28.87
N GLN A 406 54.32 26.07 -29.73
CA GLN A 406 53.51 25.49 -30.80
C GLN A 406 53.28 24.00 -30.60
N GLY A 407 52.03 23.56 -30.69
CA GLY A 407 51.67 22.17 -30.40
C GLY A 407 50.18 21.86 -30.44
N THR A 408 49.83 20.59 -30.20
CA THR A 408 48.45 20.11 -30.14
C THR A 408 48.27 19.19 -28.94
N ILE A 409 47.33 19.56 -28.07
CA ILE A 409 46.92 18.76 -26.92
C ILE A 409 45.59 18.11 -27.28
N TRP A 410 45.50 16.80 -27.10
CA TRP A 410 44.28 16.02 -27.31
C TRP A 410 43.62 15.69 -25.99
N MET A 411 42.31 15.85 -25.96
CA MET A 411 41.47 15.38 -24.87
C MET A 411 40.32 14.57 -25.42
N ARG A 412 40.16 13.34 -24.94
CA ARG A 412 39.08 12.45 -25.36
C ARG A 412 38.35 11.87 -24.17
N LEU A 413 37.03 11.98 -24.19
CA LEU A 413 36.13 11.36 -23.23
C LEU A 413 35.41 10.20 -23.91
N ALA A 414 35.53 9.01 -23.34
CA ALA A 414 34.87 7.81 -23.85
C ALA A 414 34.20 7.04 -22.70
N ARG A 415 33.08 6.38 -23.00
CA ARG A 415 32.50 5.39 -22.09
C ARG A 415 33.14 4.03 -22.37
N GLN A 416 33.73 3.39 -21.36
CA GLN A 416 34.36 2.06 -21.51
C GLN A 416 33.31 0.96 -21.40
N ASP A 417 32.43 1.07 -20.41
CA ASP A 417 31.34 0.13 -20.15
C ASP A 417 30.19 0.85 -19.41
N GLU A 418 29.21 0.08 -18.91
CA GLU A 418 28.08 0.65 -18.17
C GLU A 418 28.49 1.34 -16.87
N ARG A 419 29.63 0.95 -16.28
CA ARG A 419 30.11 1.38 -14.95
C ARG A 419 31.27 2.35 -15.00
N ARG A 420 32.07 2.40 -16.07
CA ARG A 420 33.31 3.16 -16.17
C ARG A 420 33.42 4.00 -17.44
N ALA A 421 34.05 5.15 -17.28
CA ALA A 421 34.47 6.04 -18.35
C ALA A 421 35.99 6.21 -18.34
N LEU A 422 36.52 6.59 -19.50
CA LEU A 422 37.93 6.88 -19.73
C LEU A 422 38.05 8.31 -20.22
N LEU A 423 38.85 9.10 -19.51
CA LEU A 423 39.37 10.37 -19.98
C LEU A 423 40.83 10.18 -20.38
N VAL A 424 41.16 10.58 -21.60
CA VAL A 424 42.53 10.59 -22.11
C VAL A 424 42.95 12.03 -22.32
N VAL A 425 44.09 12.42 -21.76
CA VAL A 425 44.77 13.68 -22.03
C VAL A 425 46.14 13.34 -22.61
N ALA A 426 46.43 13.80 -23.82
CA ALA A 426 47.66 13.49 -24.50
C ALA A 426 48.26 14.72 -25.18
N ASP A 427 49.58 14.79 -25.22
CA ASP A 427 50.34 15.73 -26.01
C ASP A 427 51.42 15.00 -26.82
N HIS A 428 51.98 15.70 -27.81
CA HIS A 428 53.11 15.24 -28.60
C HIS A 428 54.38 16.05 -28.32
N GLY A 429 54.51 16.54 -27.08
CA GLY A 429 55.57 17.42 -26.65
C GLY A 429 56.89 16.73 -26.33
N VAL A 430 57.71 17.40 -25.53
CA VAL A 430 59.04 16.91 -25.12
C VAL A 430 59.01 15.69 -24.19
N GLY A 431 57.84 15.31 -23.69
CA GLY A 431 57.65 14.22 -22.71
C GLY A 431 58.03 14.63 -21.28
N LEU A 432 57.80 13.74 -20.32
CA LEU A 432 58.27 13.90 -18.94
C LEU A 432 59.79 13.71 -18.89
N PRO A 433 60.52 14.52 -18.10
CA PRO A 433 61.95 14.34 -17.90
C PRO A 433 62.24 12.92 -17.41
N GLY A 434 63.20 12.24 -18.04
CA GLY A 434 63.58 10.87 -17.67
C GLY A 434 63.97 10.79 -16.18
N ALA A 435 63.48 9.77 -15.48
CA ALA A 435 63.65 9.61 -14.04
C ALA A 435 65.13 9.61 -13.62
N ALA A 436 65.61 10.73 -13.08
CA ALA A 436 66.71 10.69 -12.12
C ALA A 436 66.12 10.26 -10.76
N PRO A 437 66.66 9.22 -10.10
CA PRO A 437 66.11 8.74 -8.85
C PRO A 437 66.37 9.77 -7.74
N ALA A 438 65.35 10.01 -6.91
CA ALA A 438 65.40 10.74 -5.64
C ALA A 438 65.29 12.29 -5.64
N SER A 439 64.49 12.89 -6.52
CA SER A 439 63.92 14.22 -6.26
C SER A 439 62.41 14.12 -6.13
N ARG A 440 61.86 14.56 -4.99
CA ARG A 440 60.41 14.67 -4.77
C ARG A 440 59.76 15.39 -5.98
N PRO A 441 58.51 15.07 -6.37
CA PRO A 441 57.82 15.80 -7.43
C PRO A 441 57.89 17.32 -7.14
N ASN A 442 58.59 18.05 -8.01
CA ASN A 442 58.98 19.44 -7.79
C ASN A 442 57.81 20.45 -7.91
N SER A 443 56.64 20.03 -8.35
CA SER A 443 55.45 20.88 -8.44
C SER A 443 54.29 20.34 -7.60
N LEU A 444 53.54 21.24 -6.97
CA LEU A 444 52.34 20.92 -6.20
C LEU A 444 51.30 20.17 -7.07
N GLY A 445 51.22 20.48 -8.36
CA GLY A 445 50.30 19.82 -9.29
C GLY A 445 50.55 18.32 -9.44
N LEU A 446 51.81 17.90 -9.60
CA LEU A 446 52.19 16.49 -9.68
C LEU A 446 51.89 15.72 -8.37
N GLN A 447 51.88 16.40 -7.24
CA GLN A 447 51.49 15.81 -5.94
C GLN A 447 49.97 15.68 -5.79
N LEU A 448 49.20 16.61 -6.37
CA LEU A 448 47.74 16.63 -6.27
C LEU A 448 47.07 15.57 -7.16
N VAL A 449 47.63 15.30 -8.35
CA VAL A 449 47.01 14.41 -9.34
C VAL A 449 46.67 13.01 -8.78
N PRO A 450 47.56 12.29 -8.06
CA PRO A 450 47.22 11.00 -7.47
C PRO A 450 46.13 11.09 -6.38
N MET A 451 46.18 12.13 -5.53
CA MET A 451 45.19 12.33 -4.47
C MET A 451 43.79 12.64 -5.04
N LEU A 452 43.72 13.45 -6.09
CA LEU A 452 42.47 13.77 -6.78
C LEU A 452 41.91 12.55 -7.51
N ALA A 453 42.77 11.72 -8.12
CA ALA A 453 42.36 10.48 -8.75
C ALA A 453 41.75 9.52 -7.71
N GLU A 454 42.38 9.37 -6.54
CA GLU A 454 41.86 8.55 -5.44
C GLU A 454 40.49 9.05 -4.93
N GLN A 455 40.33 10.36 -4.72
CA GLN A 455 39.05 10.96 -4.33
C GLN A 455 37.92 10.72 -5.35
N MET A 456 38.26 10.57 -6.63
CA MET A 456 37.28 10.20 -7.67
C MET A 456 37.01 8.69 -7.74
N GLY A 457 37.78 7.85 -7.05
CA GLY A 457 37.83 6.41 -7.31
C GLY A 457 38.39 6.06 -8.70
N ALA A 458 39.25 6.94 -9.24
CA ALA A 458 39.85 6.81 -10.55
C ALA A 458 41.15 6.00 -10.51
N ARG A 459 41.44 5.28 -11.59
CA ARG A 459 42.74 4.67 -11.86
C ARG A 459 43.48 5.52 -12.88
N LEU A 460 44.71 5.90 -12.56
CA LEU A 460 45.55 6.75 -13.39
C LEU A 460 46.69 5.91 -13.99
N ASN A 461 46.79 5.92 -15.31
CA ASN A 461 47.87 5.30 -16.06
C ASN A 461 48.56 6.38 -16.90
N THR A 462 49.86 6.58 -16.70
CA THR A 462 50.68 7.43 -17.57
C THR A 462 51.40 6.53 -18.56
N LEU A 463 51.01 6.59 -19.83
CA LEU A 463 51.54 5.76 -20.91
C LEU A 463 52.41 6.61 -21.84
N ASP A 464 53.58 6.09 -22.18
CA ASP A 464 54.59 6.60 -23.12
C ASP A 464 55.13 8.01 -22.93
N ASN A 465 56.46 8.10 -23.03
CA ASN A 465 57.23 9.27 -22.64
C ASN A 465 58.00 9.93 -23.80
N ARG A 466 57.85 9.46 -25.04
CA ARG A 466 58.40 10.07 -26.27
C ARG A 466 57.66 9.61 -27.54
N PRO A 467 57.28 10.52 -28.47
CA PRO A 467 57.33 11.97 -28.36
C PRO A 467 56.04 12.48 -27.68
N GLY A 468 56.08 12.79 -26.38
CA GLY A 468 54.93 13.34 -25.64
C GLY A 468 54.54 12.56 -24.39
N VAL A 469 53.48 13.00 -23.72
CA VAL A 469 52.88 12.37 -22.54
C VAL A 469 51.43 11.99 -22.82
N ARG A 470 51.02 10.76 -22.49
CA ARG A 470 49.61 10.36 -22.48
C ARG A 470 49.20 9.92 -21.08
N VAL A 471 48.18 10.59 -20.54
CA VAL A 471 47.57 10.26 -19.25
C VAL A 471 46.16 9.74 -19.48
N GLU A 472 45.91 8.54 -18.96
CA GLU A 472 44.63 7.88 -18.97
C GLU A 472 44.04 7.83 -17.57
N VAL A 473 42.78 8.26 -17.45
CA VAL A 473 42.04 8.34 -16.19
C VAL A 473 40.76 7.54 -16.35
N SER A 474 40.70 6.36 -15.73
CA SER A 474 39.51 5.50 -15.73
C SER A 474 38.74 5.64 -14.43
N PHE A 475 37.50 6.12 -14.48
CA PHE A 475 36.70 6.46 -13.31
C PHE A 475 35.26 5.96 -13.43
N PRO A 476 34.51 5.82 -12.31
CA PRO A 476 33.15 5.30 -12.36
C PRO A 476 32.13 6.36 -12.80
N VAL A 477 31.14 5.95 -13.58
CA VAL A 477 30.05 6.82 -14.06
C VAL A 477 28.90 6.90 -13.05
N PHE A 478 28.07 7.94 -13.16
CA PHE A 478 26.89 8.12 -12.31
C PHE A 478 25.93 6.93 -12.40
N GLY A 479 25.46 6.43 -11.26
CA GLY A 479 24.57 5.27 -11.20
C GLY A 479 25.26 3.92 -11.35
N ALA A 480 26.59 3.87 -11.53
CA ALA A 480 27.38 2.67 -11.35
C ALA A 480 27.42 2.34 -9.86
N GLY A 481 26.37 1.70 -9.35
CA GLY A 481 26.24 1.39 -7.93
C GLY A 481 27.49 0.71 -7.37
N GLU A 482 27.84 1.11 -6.15
CA GLU A 482 28.63 0.33 -5.20
C GLU A 482 27.84 -0.94 -4.85
N GLY A 483 27.82 -1.91 -5.77
CA GLY A 483 27.37 -3.26 -5.47
C GLY A 483 28.51 -4.02 -4.80
N GLN A 484 28.48 -4.08 -3.47
CA GLN A 484 29.02 -5.25 -2.74
C GLN A 484 28.08 -6.43 -2.94
#